data_AF-A0A9P6J529-F1
#
_entry.id   AF-A0A9P6J529-F1
#
_cell.length_a   1.000
_cell.length_b   1.000
_cell.length_c   1.000
_cell.angle_alpha   90.00
_cell.angle_beta   90.00
_cell.angle_gamma   90.00
#
_symmetry.space_group_name_H-M   'P 1'
#
loop_
_entity.id
_entity.type
_entity.pdbx_description
1 polymer ?
#
loop_
_entity_poly.entity_id
_entity_poly.type
_entity_poly.pdbx_seq_one_letter_code
_entity_poly.pdbx_strand_id
1 'polypeptide(L)'
;MRFTIVAVAASLIAVASAALPKYDFKPDGPCVEACTLKTGKELFANFTHDQSSPYWLQSLAFDHDRTHPKYRDMMMGAGMCMGACPKAEQDLYRAQFQAKTVWYQDALKASK
;
A
#
# COMPACT_ATOMS: atom_id res chain seq x y z
N MET A 1 8.13 -33.61 26.72
CA MET A 1 7.77 -32.90 25.47
C MET A 1 8.53 -31.59 25.48
N ARG A 2 9.54 -31.43 24.61
CA ARG A 2 10.33 -30.20 24.51
C ARG A 2 9.62 -29.30 23.50
N PHE A 3 9.05 -28.18 23.96
CA PHE A 3 8.40 -27.21 23.10
C PHE A 3 9.49 -26.34 22.46
N THR A 4 9.75 -26.57 21.18
CA THR A 4 10.64 -25.73 20.37
C THR A 4 9.90 -24.43 20.05
N ILE A 5 10.19 -23.37 20.81
CA ILE A 5 9.74 -22.02 20.49
C ILE A 5 10.63 -21.53 19.33
N VAL A 6 10.13 -21.65 18.10
CA VAL A 6 10.75 -20.95 16.96
C VAL A 6 10.23 -19.51 17.02
N ALA A 7 11.09 -18.60 17.47
CA ALA A 7 10.84 -17.17 17.38
C ALA A 7 10.75 -16.79 15.90
N VAL A 8 9.54 -16.44 15.44
CA VAL A 8 9.33 -15.82 14.14
C VAL A 8 9.90 -14.41 14.24
N ALA A 9 11.18 -14.25 13.87
CA ALA A 9 11.77 -12.94 13.68
C ALA A 9 11.04 -12.28 12.51
N ALA A 10 10.07 -11.42 12.80
CA ALA A 10 9.55 -10.46 11.83
C ALA A 10 10.71 -9.51 11.50
N SER A 11 11.44 -9.81 10.43
CA SER A 11 12.46 -8.92 9.89
C SER A 11 11.76 -7.64 9.44
N LEU A 12 11.83 -6.60 10.26
CA LEU A 12 11.60 -5.24 9.83
C LEU A 12 12.69 -4.93 8.81
N ILE A 13 12.35 -5.04 7.52
CA ILE A 13 13.19 -4.54 6.45
C ILE A 13 13.27 -3.03 6.68
N ALA A 14 14.37 -2.56 7.25
CA ALA A 14 14.70 -1.15 7.24
C ALA A 14 14.94 -0.77 5.78
N VAL A 15 13.88 -0.34 5.10
CA VAL A 15 13.97 0.14 3.73
C VAL A 15 14.85 1.37 3.77
N ALA A 16 16.08 1.28 3.30
CA ALA A 16 16.94 2.43 3.12
C ALA A 16 16.24 3.37 2.13
N SER A 17 15.65 4.46 2.64
CA SER A 17 14.89 5.44 1.86
C SER A 17 15.72 6.07 0.72
N ALA A 18 17.05 5.92 0.78
CA ALA A 18 18.01 6.43 -0.19
C ALA A 18 18.15 5.58 -1.47
N ALA A 19 17.61 4.35 -1.52
CA ALA A 19 17.73 3.46 -2.69
C ALA A 19 16.43 3.28 -3.48
N LEU A 20 15.32 3.84 -3.02
CA LEU A 20 14.04 3.68 -3.71
C LEU A 20 13.98 4.53 -4.99
N PRO A 21 13.41 4.00 -6.08
CA PRO A 21 13.11 4.83 -7.25
C PRO A 21 12.19 5.99 -6.85
N LYS A 22 12.33 7.16 -7.50
CA LYS A 22 11.49 8.33 -7.20
C LYS A 22 9.99 7.99 -7.36
N TYR A 23 9.19 8.30 -6.34
CA TYR A 23 7.73 8.15 -6.39
C TYR A 23 7.09 9.42 -6.97
N ASP A 24 6.93 9.48 -8.28
CA ASP A 24 6.46 10.67 -9.02
C ASP A 24 5.00 10.55 -9.46
N PHE A 25 4.13 10.20 -8.51
CA PHE A 25 2.69 10.06 -8.73
C PHE A 25 1.93 11.21 -8.08
N LYS A 26 0.84 11.62 -8.73
CA LYS A 26 -0.05 12.62 -8.16
C LYS A 26 -0.79 12.01 -6.96
N PRO A 27 -0.96 12.76 -5.86
CA PRO A 27 -1.87 12.37 -4.79
C PRO A 27 -3.25 12.05 -5.35
N ASP A 28 -3.90 11.06 -4.76
CA ASP A 28 -5.29 10.77 -5.09
C ASP A 28 -6.19 11.92 -4.58
N GLY A 29 -7.37 12.06 -5.18
CA GLY A 29 -8.32 13.06 -4.73
C GLY A 29 -8.88 12.75 -3.32
N PRO A 30 -9.45 13.74 -2.62
CA PRO A 30 -9.83 13.59 -1.22
C PRO A 30 -10.86 12.49 -0.97
N CYS A 31 -11.74 12.17 -1.93
CA CYS A 31 -12.70 11.09 -1.76
C CYS A 31 -12.01 9.72 -1.88
N VAL A 32 -11.22 9.52 -2.94
CA VAL A 32 -10.47 8.27 -3.14
C VAL A 32 -9.49 8.03 -1.99
N GLU A 33 -8.78 9.07 -1.56
CA GLU A 33 -7.87 9.07 -0.41
C GLU A 33 -8.59 8.68 0.89
N ALA A 34 -9.79 9.22 1.14
CA ALA A 34 -10.55 8.85 2.33
C ALA A 34 -11.00 7.38 2.28
N CYS A 35 -11.36 6.87 1.11
CA CYS A 35 -11.77 5.47 0.93
C CYS A 35 -10.61 4.49 1.19
N THR A 36 -9.45 4.74 0.59
CA THR A 36 -8.25 3.91 0.80
C THR A 36 -7.75 4.01 2.24
N LEU A 37 -7.65 5.21 2.82
CA LEU A 37 -7.23 5.38 4.21
C LEU A 37 -8.18 4.69 5.19
N LYS A 38 -9.51 4.75 4.95
CA LYS A 38 -10.48 4.07 5.82
C LYS A 38 -10.28 2.56 5.79
N THR A 39 -10.35 1.94 4.62
CA THR A 39 -10.19 0.48 4.50
C THR A 39 -8.79 0.03 4.91
N GLY A 40 -7.76 0.77 4.52
CA GLY A 40 -6.38 0.50 4.90
C GLY A 40 -6.21 0.52 6.41
N LYS A 41 -6.79 1.50 7.13
CA LYS A 41 -6.73 1.56 8.61
C LYS A 41 -7.53 0.46 9.30
N GLU A 42 -8.62 -0.02 8.70
CA GLU A 42 -9.35 -1.20 9.19
C GLU A 42 -8.51 -2.48 9.08
N LEU A 43 -7.68 -2.60 8.03
CA LEU A 43 -6.82 -3.76 7.79
C LEU A 43 -5.46 -3.67 8.48
N PHE A 44 -4.97 -2.45 8.70
CA PHE A 44 -3.68 -2.14 9.30
C PHE A 44 -3.71 -0.76 9.95
N ALA A 45 -3.68 -0.70 11.28
CA ALA A 45 -3.86 0.56 12.01
C ALA A 45 -2.85 1.67 11.63
N ASN A 46 -1.64 1.31 11.20
CA ASN A 46 -0.61 2.28 10.79
C ASN A 46 -0.63 2.57 9.27
N PHE A 47 -1.69 2.16 8.56
CA PHE A 47 -1.83 2.41 7.14
C PHE A 47 -1.77 3.91 6.84
N THR A 48 -0.98 4.27 5.83
CA THR A 48 -0.71 5.65 5.49
C THR A 48 -0.29 5.80 4.02
N HIS A 49 -0.58 6.95 3.45
CA HIS A 49 -0.07 7.39 2.15
C HIS A 49 1.08 8.40 2.26
N ASP A 50 1.45 8.79 3.49
CA ASP A 50 2.58 9.67 3.74
C ASP A 50 3.90 8.96 3.47
N GLN A 51 4.62 9.41 2.43
CA GLN A 51 5.91 8.86 2.01
C GLN A 51 7.00 8.96 3.07
N SER A 52 6.86 9.88 4.04
CA SER A 52 7.83 10.03 5.13
C SER A 52 7.62 9.02 6.27
N SER A 53 6.48 8.34 6.29
CA SER A 53 6.18 7.36 7.33
C SER A 53 7.00 6.07 7.16
N PRO A 54 7.50 5.47 8.25
CA PRO A 54 8.15 4.16 8.19
C PRO A 54 7.19 3.04 7.72
N TYR A 55 5.88 3.28 7.76
CA TYR A 55 4.85 2.31 7.34
C TYR A 55 4.39 2.49 5.89
N TRP A 56 4.95 3.46 5.16
CA TRP A 56 4.47 3.80 3.83
C TRP A 56 4.59 2.66 2.82
N LEU A 57 5.78 2.05 2.69
CA LEU A 57 5.98 0.95 1.75
C LEU A 57 5.15 -0.28 2.15
N GLN A 58 5.00 -0.53 3.45
CA GLN A 58 4.11 -1.58 3.96
C GLN A 58 2.65 -1.31 3.60
N SER A 59 2.22 -0.05 3.65
CA SER A 59 0.85 0.35 3.27
C SER A 59 0.61 0.11 1.77
N LEU A 60 1.57 0.48 0.92
CA LEU A 60 1.50 0.22 -0.52
C LEU A 60 1.37 -1.27 -0.87
N ALA A 61 1.84 -2.19 -0.01
CA ALA A 61 1.65 -3.62 -0.22
C ALA A 61 0.17 -4.03 -0.25
N PHE A 62 -0.68 -3.37 0.53
CA PHE A 62 -2.13 -3.66 0.54
C PHE A 62 -2.77 -3.34 -0.82
N ASP A 63 -2.29 -2.29 -1.49
CA ASP A 63 -2.80 -1.84 -2.79
C ASP A 63 -2.13 -2.49 -3.99
N HIS A 64 -0.85 -2.87 -3.89
CA HIS A 64 -0.02 -3.18 -5.06
C HIS A 64 0.68 -4.55 -5.00
N ASP A 65 0.65 -5.24 -3.87
CA ASP A 65 1.11 -6.63 -3.77
C ASP A 65 -0.05 -7.61 -3.86
N ARG A 66 -0.24 -8.21 -5.05
CA ARG A 66 -1.31 -9.19 -5.28
C ARG A 66 -1.17 -10.48 -4.47
N THR A 67 0.01 -10.74 -3.90
CA THR A 67 0.27 -11.89 -3.03
C THR A 67 -0.01 -11.56 -1.56
N HIS A 68 -0.19 -10.28 -1.22
CA HIS A 68 -0.51 -9.88 0.14
C HIS A 68 -1.86 -10.49 0.57
N PRO A 69 -1.95 -11.12 1.75
CA PRO A 69 -3.17 -11.81 2.19
C PRO A 69 -4.41 -10.92 2.25
N LYS A 70 -4.19 -9.60 2.42
CA LYS A 70 -5.25 -8.58 2.51
C LYS A 70 -5.45 -7.75 1.24
N TYR A 71 -4.76 -8.07 0.14
CA TYR A 71 -4.91 -7.35 -1.12
C TYR A 71 -6.36 -7.32 -1.62
N ARG A 72 -7.03 -8.48 -1.62
CA ARG A 72 -8.43 -8.56 -2.07
C ARG A 72 -9.37 -7.76 -1.16
N ASP A 73 -9.17 -7.85 0.15
CA ASP A 73 -9.96 -7.11 1.15
C ASP A 73 -9.82 -5.60 0.93
N MET A 74 -8.58 -5.12 0.70
CA MET A 74 -8.29 -3.72 0.39
C MET A 74 -8.97 -3.27 -0.90
N MET A 75 -8.75 -4.00 -2.00
CA MET A 75 -9.27 -3.61 -3.32
C MET A 75 -10.81 -3.63 -3.38
N MET A 76 -11.45 -4.58 -2.69
CA MET A 76 -12.91 -4.62 -2.60
C MET A 76 -13.44 -3.52 -1.68
N GLY A 77 -12.87 -3.37 -0.48
CA GLY A 77 -13.33 -2.39 0.52
C GLY A 77 -13.20 -0.95 0.01
N ALA A 78 -12.01 -0.60 -0.48
CA ALA A 78 -11.76 0.72 -1.04
C ALA A 78 -12.56 0.91 -2.33
N GLY A 79 -12.64 -0.10 -3.21
CA GLY A 79 -13.38 -0.05 -4.47
C GLY A 79 -14.89 0.20 -4.30
N MET A 80 -15.53 -0.38 -3.28
CA MET A 80 -16.94 -0.13 -2.95
C MET A 80 -17.18 1.33 -2.56
N CYS A 81 -16.27 1.93 -1.79
CA CYS A 81 -16.35 3.33 -1.40
C CYS A 81 -16.06 4.27 -2.59
N MET A 82 -15.05 3.94 -3.41
CA MET A 82 -14.65 4.75 -4.57
C MET A 82 -15.73 4.88 -5.63
N GLY A 83 -16.67 3.93 -5.72
CA GLY A 83 -17.78 3.98 -6.68
C GLY A 83 -18.62 5.26 -6.57
N ALA A 84 -18.69 5.85 -5.37
CA ALA A 84 -19.41 7.10 -5.11
C ALA A 84 -18.54 8.36 -5.30
N CYS A 85 -17.24 8.23 -5.53
CA CYS A 85 -16.35 9.37 -5.66
C CYS A 85 -16.50 10.12 -6.99
N PRO A 86 -16.09 11.39 -7.07
CA PRO A 86 -16.10 12.14 -8.33
C PRO A 86 -15.34 11.38 -9.42
N LYS A 87 -15.91 11.36 -10.63
CA LYS A 87 -15.35 10.60 -11.75
C LYS A 87 -13.90 10.97 -12.07
N ALA A 88 -13.54 12.25 -11.95
CA ALA A 88 -12.17 12.72 -12.16
C ALA A 88 -11.16 12.08 -11.19
N GLU A 89 -11.53 11.89 -9.92
CA GLU A 89 -10.68 11.23 -8.93
C GLU A 89 -10.55 9.74 -9.21
N GLN A 90 -11.65 9.08 -9.57
CA GLN A 90 -11.63 7.67 -9.96
C GLN A 90 -10.77 7.44 -11.21
N ASP A 91 -10.86 8.33 -12.20
CA ASP A 91 -10.08 8.26 -13.43
C ASP A 91 -8.60 8.49 -13.16
N LEU A 92 -8.25 9.44 -12.29
CA LEU A 92 -6.88 9.67 -11.84
C LEU A 92 -6.29 8.44 -11.14
N TYR A 93 -7.05 7.84 -10.22
CA TYR A 93 -6.64 6.62 -9.51
C TYR A 93 -6.37 5.49 -10.50
N ARG A 94 -7.32 5.20 -11.39
CA ARG A 94 -7.19 4.14 -12.42
C ARG A 94 -6.02 4.38 -13.37
N ALA A 95 -5.81 5.63 -13.80
CA ALA A 95 -4.73 5.98 -14.72
C ALA A 95 -3.33 5.74 -14.13
N GLN A 96 -3.18 5.93 -12.82
CA GLN A 96 -1.88 5.78 -12.14
C GLN A 96 -1.68 4.40 -11.49
N PHE A 97 -2.77 3.64 -11.24
CA PHE A 97 -2.72 2.40 -10.45
C PHE A 97 -1.70 1.37 -10.97
N GLN A 98 -1.69 1.11 -12.28
CA GLN A 98 -0.75 0.15 -12.87
C GLN A 98 0.70 0.65 -12.77
N ALA A 99 0.93 1.94 -12.97
CA ALA A 99 2.26 2.52 -12.88
C ALA A 99 2.78 2.54 -11.42
N LYS A 100 1.92 2.85 -10.45
CA LYS A 100 2.21 2.70 -9.00
C LYS A 100 2.55 1.24 -8.66
N THR A 101 1.82 0.28 -9.24
CA THR A 101 2.08 -1.16 -9.04
C THR A 101 3.45 -1.57 -9.58
N VAL A 102 3.81 -1.14 -10.79
CA VAL A 102 5.15 -1.40 -11.36
C VAL A 102 6.24 -0.78 -10.48
N TRP A 103 6.07 0.48 -10.09
CA TRP A 103 7.01 1.15 -9.20
C TRP A 103 7.21 0.39 -7.89
N TYR A 104 6.13 -0.10 -7.27
CA TYR A 104 6.21 -0.85 -6.01
C TYR A 104 7.02 -2.14 -6.17
N GLN A 105 6.84 -2.85 -7.29
CA GLN A 105 7.64 -4.05 -7.57
C GLN A 105 9.12 -3.74 -7.79
N ASP A 106 9.46 -2.60 -8.40
CA ASP A 106 10.85 -2.18 -8.56
C ASP A 106 11.46 -1.69 -7.24
N ALA A 107 10.68 -1.00 -6.41
CA ALA A 107 11.05 -0.65 -5.04
C ALA A 107 11.39 -1.89 -4.19
N LEU A 108 10.60 -2.97 -4.30
CA LEU A 108 10.87 -4.23 -3.61
C LEU A 108 12.15 -4.93 -4.09
N LYS A 109 12.53 -4.77 -5.36
CA LYS A 109 13.80 -5.31 -5.87
C LYS A 109 14.99 -4.51 -5.36
N ALA A 110 14.85 -3.18 -5.30
CA ALA A 110 15.90 -2.29 -4.80
C ALA A 110 16.11 -2.40 -3.28
N SER A 111 15.14 -2.93 -2.54
CA SER A 111 15.23 -3.13 -1.08
C SER A 111 15.81 -4.50 -0.66
N LYS A 112 16.20 -5.35 -1.60
CA LYS A 112 16.80 -6.68 -1.36
C LYS A 112 18.30 -6.62 -1.56
#